data_AF-A0A0F8YZ86-F1
#
_entry.id   AF-A0A0F8YZ86-F1
#
_cell.length_a   1.000
_cell.length_b   1.000
_cell.length_c   1.000
_cell.angle_alpha   90.00
_cell.angle_beta   90.00
_cell.angle_gamma   90.00
#
_symmetry.space_group_name_H-M   'P 1'
#
loop_
_entity.id
_entity.type
_entity.pdbx_description
1 polymer ?
#
loop_
_entity_poly.entity_id
_entity_poly.type
_entity_poly.pdbx_seq_one_letter_code
_entity_poly.pdbx_strand_id
1 'polypeptide(L)' 'MTEWTSNISAGADAGARDAGEVIRLEDAALLKRCRDGEMAAYGFLVRKYQDRLFNAILRMCGNHHDGEELCQETFVKALE' A
#
# COMPACT_ATOMS: atom_id res chain seq x y z
N MET A 1 -16.10 -1.27 26.81
CA MET A 1 -15.48 -0.17 26.04
C MET A 1 -13.98 0.01 26.40
N THR A 2 -13.20 -1.06 26.61
CA THR A 2 -11.71 -1.02 26.72
C THR A 2 -11.09 -2.44 26.58
N GLU A 3 -11.55 -3.27 25.64
CA GLU A 3 -11.05 -4.66 25.52
C GLU A 3 -10.40 -5.00 24.17
N TRP A 4 -10.26 -4.05 23.24
CA TRP A 4 -9.61 -4.30 21.94
C TRP A 4 -8.12 -3.97 21.89
N THR A 5 -7.53 -3.38 22.94
CA THR A 5 -6.11 -2.95 22.93
C THR A 5 -5.16 -3.89 23.67
N SER A 6 -5.65 -4.85 24.45
CA SER A 6 -4.76 -5.67 25.31
C SER A 6 -4.21 -6.95 24.68
N ASN A 7 -4.68 -7.39 23.50
CA ASN A 7 -4.28 -8.68 22.92
C ASN A 7 -3.28 -8.59 21.74
N ILE A 8 -2.75 -7.41 21.40
CA ILE A 8 -1.95 -7.21 20.18
C ILE A 8 -0.42 -7.20 20.44
N SER A 9 0.04 -7.12 21.69
CA SER A 9 1.46 -6.82 21.99
C SER A 9 2.39 -8.00 22.25
N ALA A 10 1.94 -9.27 22.18
CA ALA A 10 2.76 -10.40 22.65
C ALA A 10 3.20 -11.43 21.57
N GLY A 11 2.95 -11.23 20.28
CA GLY A 11 3.37 -12.22 19.26
C GLY A 11 3.40 -11.78 17.79
N ALA A 12 3.45 -10.48 17.49
CA ALA A 12 3.26 -9.96 16.12
C ALA A 12 4.56 -9.65 15.34
N ASP A 13 5.75 -9.70 15.97
CA ASP A 13 6.96 -9.11 15.39
C ASP A 13 7.79 -10.06 14.49
N ALA A 14 7.59 -11.38 14.59
CA ALA A 14 8.25 -12.35 13.72
C ALA A 14 7.53 -12.51 12.36
N GLY A 15 6.19 -12.60 12.34
CA GLY A 15 5.40 -12.79 11.12
C GLY A 15 5.21 -11.52 10.28
N ALA A 16 5.21 -10.34 10.90
CA ALA A 16 5.07 -9.07 10.17
C ALA A 16 6.33 -8.70 9.36
N ARG A 17 7.51 -9.14 9.80
CA ARG A 17 8.77 -8.91 9.09
C ARG A 17 8.85 -9.75 7.82
N ASP A 18 8.49 -11.04 7.92
CA ASP A 18 8.47 -11.98 6.79
C ASP A 18 7.41 -11.58 5.75
N ALA A 19 6.18 -11.28 6.17
CA ALA A 19 5.16 -10.76 5.27
C ALA A 19 5.56 -9.43 4.61
N GLY A 20 6.20 -8.53 5.37
CA GLY A 20 6.70 -7.25 4.84
C GLY A 20 7.89 -7.40 3.87
N GLU A 21 8.62 -8.51 3.93
CA GLU A 21 9.73 -8.83 3.04
C GLU A 21 9.24 -9.54 1.77
N VAL A 22 8.31 -10.48 1.91
CA VAL A 22 7.60 -11.12 0.78
C VAL A 22 6.88 -10.05 -0.05
N ILE A 23 6.20 -9.10 0.61
CA ILE A 23 5.55 -7.97 -0.07
C ILE A 23 6.58 -7.18 -0.90
N ARG A 24 7.73 -6.82 -0.30
CA ARG A 24 8.79 -6.04 -0.98
C ARG A 24 9.42 -6.77 -2.17
N LEU A 25 9.65 -8.08 -2.05
CA LEU A 25 10.20 -8.91 -3.13
C LEU A 25 9.22 -9.02 -4.31
N GLU A 26 7.94 -9.20 -3.99
CA GLU A 26 6.87 -9.27 -4.99
C GLU A 26 6.69 -7.92 -5.70
N ASP A 27 6.79 -6.81 -4.96
CA ASP A 27 6.72 -5.46 -5.53
C ASP A 27 7.92 -5.17 -6.44
N ALA A 28 9.13 -5.60 -6.07
CA ALA A 28 10.32 -5.47 -6.91
C ALA A 28 10.17 -6.24 -8.23
N ALA A 29 9.55 -7.43 -8.19
CA ALA A 29 9.26 -8.21 -9.40
C ALA A 29 8.20 -7.53 -10.29
N LEU A 30 7.15 -6.97 -9.69
CA LEU A 30 6.11 -6.23 -10.41
C LEU A 30 6.65 -4.93 -11.02
N LEU A 31 7.49 -4.19 -10.29
CA LEU A 31 8.14 -2.97 -10.77
C LEU A 31 9.07 -3.23 -11.95
N LYS A 32 9.80 -4.35 -11.92
CA LYS A 32 10.64 -4.78 -13.05
C LYS A 32 9.80 -5.02 -14.30
N ARG A 33 8.66 -5.70 -14.16
CA ARG A 33 7.71 -5.92 -15.26
C ARG A 33 7.06 -4.63 -15.77
N CYS A 34 6.75 -3.69 -14.87
CA CYS A 34 6.27 -2.36 -15.27
C CYS A 34 7.30 -1.61 -16.11
N ARG A 35 8.59 -1.69 -15.76
CA ARG A 35 9.69 -1.09 -16.54
C ARG A 35 9.87 -1.71 -17.91
N ASP A 36 9.54 -3.00 -18.06
CA ASP A 36 9.47 -3.69 -19.36
C ASP A 36 8.22 -3.30 -20.19
N GLY A 37 7.39 -2.37 -19.71
CA GLY A 37 6.19 -1.88 -20.40
C GLY A 37 4.93 -2.70 -20.15
N GLU A 38 4.98 -3.64 -19.20
CA GLU A 38 3.87 -4.53 -18.89
C GLU A 38 2.83 -3.82 -17.98
N MET A 39 1.93 -3.05 -18.59
CA MET A 39 0.88 -2.27 -17.90
C MET A 39 -0.01 -3.12 -16.97
N ALA A 40 -0.13 -4.43 -17.23
CA ALA A 40 -0.85 -5.35 -16.35
C ALA A 40 -0.20 -5.45 -14.97
N ALA A 41 1.15 -5.46 -14.89
CA ALA A 41 1.89 -5.49 -13.64
C ALA A 41 1.69 -4.20 -12.83
N TYR A 42 1.53 -3.07 -13.52
CA TYR A 42 1.24 -1.78 -12.89
C TYR A 42 -0.14 -1.80 -12.21
N GLY A 43 -1.16 -2.38 -12.86
CA GLY A 43 -2.48 -2.54 -12.26
C GLY A 43 -2.49 -3.35 -10.96
N PHE A 44 -1.60 -4.36 -10.84
CA PHE A 44 -1.43 -5.12 -9.60
C PHE A 44 -0.79 -4.29 -8.48
N LEU A 45 0.24 -3.51 -8.81
CA LEU A 45 0.85 -2.55 -7.88
C LEU A 45 -0.17 -1.52 -7.41
N VAL A 46 -0.92 -0.90 -8.34
CA VAL A 46 -1.95 0.09 -8.01
C VAL A 46 -2.99 -0.50 -7.07
N ARG A 47 -3.59 -1.65 -7.37
CA ARG A 47 -4.60 -2.26 -6.47
C ARG A 47 -4.03 -2.60 -5.10
N LYS A 48 -2.81 -3.13 -5.03
CA LYS A 48 -2.16 -3.52 -3.77
C LYS A 48 -1.86 -2.30 -2.89
N TYR A 49 -1.48 -1.19 -3.51
CA TYR A 49 -1.11 0.03 -2.81
C TYR A 49 -2.27 1.00 -2.60
N GLN A 50 -3.32 0.96 -3.42
CA GLN A 50 -4.49 1.82 -3.35
C GLN A 50 -5.10 1.82 -1.95
N ASP A 51 -5.43 0.66 -1.38
CA ASP A 51 -6.06 0.59 -0.05
C ASP A 51 -5.16 1.15 1.06
N ARG A 52 -3.85 0.91 0.99
CA ARG A 52 -2.89 1.37 2.00
C ARG A 52 -2.61 2.86 1.86
N LEU A 53 -2.43 3.33 0.63
CA LEU A 53 -2.19 4.72 0.28
C LEU A 53 -3.43 5.55 0.62
N PHE A 54 -4.61 5.08 0.24
CA PHE A 54 -5.88 5.74 0.54
C PHE A 54 -6.12 5.84 2.05
N ASN A 55 -5.89 4.76 2.81
CA ASN A 55 -5.99 4.82 4.28
C ASN A 55 -4.94 5.76 4.91
N ALA A 56 -3.72 5.81 4.38
CA ALA A 56 -2.68 6.72 4.85
C ALA A 56 -3.07 8.18 4.57
N ILE A 57 -3.52 8.48 3.35
CA ILE A 57 -3.93 9.83 2.94
C ILE A 57 -5.20 10.26 3.68
N LEU A 58 -6.20 9.38 3.82
CA LEU A 58 -7.42 9.66 4.59
C LEU A 58 -7.10 10.05 6.04
N ARG A 59 -6.10 9.39 6.64
CA ARG A 59 -5.63 9.67 7.99
C ARG A 59 -4.83 10.98 8.09
N MET A 60 -4.29 11.48 6.97
CA MET A 60 -3.56 12.76 6.89
C MET A 60 -4.48 13.94 6.55
N CYS A 61 -5.38 13.79 5.59
CA CYS A 61 -6.29 14.85 5.14
C CYS A 61 -7.59 14.93 5.95
N GLY A 62 -8.01 13.84 6.60
CA GLY A 62 -9.24 13.79 7.38
C GLY A 62 -10.53 13.92 6.56
N ASN A 63 -10.43 13.99 5.24
CA ASN A 63 -11.56 14.13 4.32
C ASN A 63 -11.34 13.30 3.05
N HIS A 64 -12.41 12.64 2.58
CA HIS A 64 -12.34 11.63 1.52
C HIS A 64 -12.00 12.22 0.15
N HIS A 65 -12.44 13.45 -0.13
CA HIS A 65 -12.28 14.12 -1.42
C HIS A 65 -10.81 14.42 -1.74
N ASP A 66 -10.10 15.09 -0.83
CA ASP A 66 -8.67 15.39 -0.97
C ASP A 66 -7.83 14.11 -1.07
N GLY A 67 -8.27 13.05 -0.38
CA GLY A 67 -7.59 11.76 -0.44
C GLY A 67 -7.68 11.07 -1.80
N GLU A 68 -8.81 11.24 -2.49
CA GLU A 68 -9.00 10.71 -3.83
C GLU A 68 -8.15 11.47 -4.86
N GLU A 69 -8.11 12.81 -4.77
CA GLU A 69 -7.25 13.65 -5.62
C GLU A 69 -5.76 13.30 -5.44
N LEU A 70 -5.28 13.24 -4.21
CA LEU A 70 -3.88 12.88 -3.90
C LEU A 70 -3.54 11.46 -4.37
N CYS A 71 -4.45 10.50 -4.24
CA CYS A 71 -4.27 9.16 -4.77
C CYS A 71 -4.10 9.20 -6.29
N GLN A 72 -5.01 9.88 -7.01
CA GLN A 72 -4.90 10.00 -8.47
C GLN A 72 -3.59 10.65 -8.88
N GLU A 73 -3.22 11.78 -8.28
CA GLU A 73 -2.00 12.51 -8.63
C GLU A 73 -0.75 11.66 -8.37
N THR A 74 -0.75 10.88 -7.28
CA THR A 74 0.36 9.97 -6.94
C THR A 74 0.48 8.83 -7.95
N PHE A 75 -0.64 8.20 -8.35
CA PHE A 75 -0.60 7.12 -9.34
C PHE A 75 -0.29 7.60 -10.75
N VAL A 76 -0.65 8.84 -11.10
CA VAL A 76 -0.25 9.46 -12.37
C VAL A 76 1.26 9.74 -12.38
N LYS A 77 1.79 10.36 -11.31
CA LYS A 77 3.24 10.59 -11.17
C LYS A 77 4.08 9.32 -11.11
N ALA A 78 3.50 8.21 -10.66
CA ALA A 78 4.18 6.92 -10.65
C ALA A 78 4.20 6.22 -12.04
N LEU A 79 3.41 6.70 -13.00
CA LEU A 79 3.40 6.25 -14.39
C LEU A 79 4.33 7.06 -15.31
N GLU A 80 4.61 8.33 -14.97
CA GLU A 80 5.60 9.19 -15.65
C GLU A 80 7.05 8.77 -15.35
#